data_AF-A0A1G7GXW7-F1
#
_entry.id   AF-A0A1G7GXW7-F1
#
_cell.length_a   1.000
_cell.length_b   1.000
_cell.length_c   1.000
_cell.angle_alpha   90.00
_cell.angle_beta   90.00
_cell.angle_gamma   90.00
#
_symmetry.space_group_name_H-M   'P 1'
#
loop_
_entity.id
_entity.type
_entity.pdbx_description
1 polymer ?
#
loop_
_entity_poly.entity_id
_entity_poly.type
_entity_poly.pdbx_seq_one_letter_code
_entity_poly.pdbx_strand_id
1 'polypeptide(L)' 'MELDVRAIPPRERHPKIFGVFDALAPGESFVLVNDHDPKPLYYQLLAERPGQVDWTYLEEGPEVWRVRIGKK' A
#
# COMPACT_ATOMS: atom_id res chain seq x y z
N MET A 1 -7.78 8.80 -0.68
CA MET A 1 -8.63 7.59 -0.69
C MET A 1 -8.09 6.58 0.32
N GLU A 2 -8.92 5.73 0.91
CA GLU A 2 -8.50 4.64 1.80
C GLU A 2 -8.85 3.27 1.16
N LEU A 3 -7.95 2.31 1.29
CA LEU A 3 -8.09 0.93 0.82
C LEU A 3 -7.86 -0.02 2.00
N ASP A 4 -8.95 -0.50 2.59
CA ASP A 4 -8.92 -1.53 3.62
C ASP A 4 -8.91 -2.92 2.99
N VAL A 5 -7.82 -3.67 3.23
CA VAL A 5 -7.63 -5.00 2.64
C VAL A 5 -7.88 -6.14 3.63
N ARG A 6 -8.27 -5.84 4.88
CA ARG A 6 -8.48 -6.86 5.93
C ARG A 6 -9.60 -7.83 5.57
N ALA A 7 -10.63 -7.34 4.89
CA ALA A 7 -11.75 -8.15 4.39
C ALA A 7 -11.49 -8.79 3.01
N ILE A 8 -10.37 -8.48 2.36
CA ILE A 8 -10.03 -9.00 1.03
C ILE A 8 -9.25 -10.32 1.19
N PRO A 9 -9.60 -11.39 0.43
CA PRO A 9 -8.87 -12.64 0.45
C PRO A 9 -7.37 -12.41 0.18
N PRO A 10 -6.43 -13.06 0.91
CA PRO A 10 -5.00 -12.79 0.79
C PRO A 10 -4.45 -12.79 -0.64
N ARG A 11 -4.89 -13.75 -1.47
CA ARG A 11 -4.50 -13.87 -2.89
C ARG A 11 -4.95 -12.69 -3.77
N GLU A 12 -5.93 -11.92 -3.33
CA GLU A 12 -6.48 -10.77 -4.06
C GLU A 12 -5.90 -9.42 -3.57
N ARG A 13 -5.27 -9.39 -2.39
CA ARG A 13 -4.73 -8.15 -1.79
C ARG A 13 -3.68 -7.49 -2.68
N HIS A 14 -2.61 -8.20 -3.03
CA HIS A 14 -1.51 -7.62 -3.83
C HIS A 14 -1.96 -7.13 -5.21
N PRO A 15 -2.68 -7.93 -6.03
CA PRO A 15 -3.20 -7.45 -7.31
C PRO A 15 -4.07 -6.20 -7.17
N LYS A 16 -4.92 -6.13 -6.14
CA LYS A 16 -5.75 -4.95 -5.88
C LYS A 16 -4.92 -3.72 -5.53
N ILE A 17 -3.95 -3.87 -4.63
CA ILE A 17 -3.10 -2.77 -4.17
C ILE A 17 -2.26 -2.22 -5.32
N PHE A 18 -1.64 -3.09 -6.13
CA PHE A 18 -0.82 -2.69 -7.28
C PHE A 18 -1.66 -2.02 -8.36
N GLY A 19 -2.86 -2.55 -8.64
CA GLY A 19 -3.78 -1.91 -9.57
C GLY A 19 -4.19 -0.51 -9.14
N VAL A 20 -4.42 -0.29 -7.83
CA VAL A 20 -4.70 1.04 -7.29
C VAL A 20 -3.48 1.96 -7.42
N PHE A 21 -2.29 1.49 -7.08
CA PHE A 21 -1.05 2.28 -7.22
C PHE A 21 -0.77 2.67 -8.67
N ASP A 22 -0.88 1.73 -9.60
CA ASP A 22 -0.58 1.96 -11.02
C ASP A 22 -1.55 2.98 -11.64
N ALA A 23 -2.79 3.02 -11.15
CA ALA A 23 -3.81 3.97 -11.58
C ALA A 23 -3.64 5.40 -11.02
N LEU A 24 -2.77 5.62 -10.03
CA LEU A 24 -2.49 6.95 -9.51
C LEU A 24 -1.79 7.82 -10.57
N ALA A 25 -2.16 9.11 -10.60
CA ALA A 25 -1.32 10.13 -11.21
C ALA A 25 -0.10 10.46 -10.32
N PRO A 26 1.01 10.97 -10.89
CA PRO A 26 2.12 11.50 -10.11
C PRO A 26 1.64 12.56 -9.09
N GLY A 27 2.12 12.44 -7.85
CA GLY A 27 1.71 13.25 -6.70
C GLY A 27 0.47 12.74 -5.94
N GLU A 28 -0.26 11.76 -6.47
CA GLU A 28 -1.42 11.17 -5.78
C GLU A 28 -1.03 10.06 -4.80
N SER A 29 -1.92 9.78 -3.85
CA SER A 29 -1.72 8.73 -2.85
C SER A 29 -3.03 8.13 -2.34
N PHE A 30 -2.92 6.93 -1.75
CA PHE A 30 -3.98 6.31 -0.97
C PHE A 30 -3.42 5.79 0.37
N VAL A 31 -4.33 5.51 1.31
CA VAL A 31 -3.99 4.88 2.58
C VAL A 31 -4.34 3.40 2.52
N LEU A 32 -3.37 2.53 2.69
CA LEU A 32 -3.56 1.09 2.91
C LEU A 32 -3.87 0.83 4.39
N VAL A 33 -4.92 0.06 4.67
CA VAL A 33 -5.24 -0.45 6.01
C VAL A 33 -5.08 -1.97 6.01
N ASN A 34 -4.21 -2.50 6.87
CA ASN A 34 -3.86 -3.92 6.92
C ASN A 34 -3.89 -4.47 8.36
N ASP A 35 -3.99 -5.80 8.49
CA ASP A 35 -4.02 -6.54 9.76
C ASP A 35 -2.62 -6.88 10.29
N HIS A 36 -1.55 -6.56 9.55
CA HIS A 36 -0.15 -6.75 9.93
C HIS A 36 0.75 -5.73 9.23
N ASP A 37 2.02 -5.65 9.63
CA ASP A 37 3.01 -4.78 8.98
C ASP A 37 3.18 -5.15 7.48
N PRO A 38 2.86 -4.25 6.53
CA PRO A 38 2.98 -4.51 5.10
C PRO A 38 4.41 -4.31 4.57
N LYS A 39 5.45 -4.40 5.42
CA LYS A 39 6.85 -4.26 5.03
C LYS A 39 7.29 -5.15 3.83
N PRO A 40 6.85 -6.42 3.68
CA PRO A 40 7.17 -7.20 2.48
C PRO A 40 6.59 -6.57 1.19
N LEU A 41 5.38 -6.02 1.27
CA LEU A 41 4.72 -5.33 0.15
C LEU A 41 5.48 -4.05 -0.25
N TYR A 42 6.00 -3.31 0.73
CA TYR A 42 6.85 -2.14 0.47
C TYR A 42 8.05 -2.49 -0.41
N TYR A 43 8.80 -3.53 -0.03
CA TYR A 43 9.96 -3.97 -0.81
C TYR A 43 9.57 -4.47 -2.20
N GLN A 44 8.42 -5.14 -2.33
CA GLN A 44 7.91 -5.58 -3.62
C GLN A 44 7.59 -4.38 -4.53
N LEU A 45 6.90 -3.36 -4.01
CA LEU A 45 6.63 -2.12 -4.75
C LEU A 45 7.91 -1.39 -5.17
N LEU A 46 8.91 -1.29 -4.29
CA LEU A 46 10.19 -0.67 -4.63
C LEU A 46 10.94 -1.43 -5.74
N ALA A 47 10.89 -2.77 -5.72
CA ALA A 47 11.53 -3.60 -6.73
C ALA A 47 10.82 -3.48 -8.08
N GLU A 48 9.48 -3.48 -8.10
CA GLU A 48 8.69 -3.46 -9.32
C GLU A 48 8.45 -2.06 -9.90
N ARG A 49 8.56 -1.00 -9.08
CA ARG A 49 8.34 0.42 -9.45
C ARG A 49 9.48 1.31 -8.92
N PRO A 50 10.72 1.05 -9.35
CA PRO A 50 11.90 1.72 -8.81
C PRO A 50 11.80 3.23 -8.99
N GLY A 51 12.03 3.96 -7.90
CA GLY A 51 12.03 5.43 -7.90
C GLY A 51 10.66 6.10 -7.97
N GLN A 52 9.55 5.34 -8.02
CA GLN A 52 8.19 5.90 -8.17
C GLN A 52 7.39 5.90 -6.87
N VAL A 53 7.84 5.20 -5.83
CA VAL A 53 7.04 4.95 -4.63
C VAL A 53 7.44 5.92 -3.51
N ASP A 54 6.44 6.56 -2.91
CA ASP A 54 6.51 7.17 -1.59
C ASP A 54 5.75 6.31 -0.58
N TRP A 55 6.34 6.14 0.61
CA TRP A 55 5.82 5.26 1.67
C TRP A 55 5.91 5.98 3.01
N THR A 56 4.79 6.08 3.73
CA THR A 56 4.75 6.72 5.05
C THR A 56 3.81 5.96 5.97
N TYR A 57 4.33 5.48 7.10
CA TYR A 57 3.49 4.94 8.15
C TYR A 57 2.67 6.07 8.78
N LEU A 58 1.36 5.84 8.90
CA LEU A 58 0.42 6.70 9.61
C LEU A 58 0.05 6.10 10.97
N GLU A 59 0.10 4.77 11.07
CA GLU A 59 -0.18 4.01 12.29
C GLU A 59 0.56 2.67 12.24
N GLU A 60 1.24 2.32 13.34
CA GLU A 60 2.13 1.17 13.45
C GLU A 60 1.65 0.18 14.53
N GLY A 61 0.51 -0.48 14.31
CA GLY A 61 0.06 -1.66 15.07
C GLY A 61 -0.05 -1.52 16.60
N PRO A 62 -0.31 -2.64 17.31
CA PRO A 62 -0.57 -3.98 16.79
C PRO A 62 -1.98 -4.21 16.24
N GLU A 63 -2.96 -3.37 16.56
CA GLU A 63 -4.37 -3.57 16.18
C GLU A 63 -4.64 -3.29 14.70
N VAL A 64 -3.96 -2.29 14.14
CA VAL A 64 -4.11 -1.90 12.74
C VAL A 64 -2.82 -1.26 12.23
N TRP A 65 -2.54 -1.50 10.95
CA TRP A 65 -1.41 -0.89 10.26
C TRP A 65 -1.96 0.02 9.17
N ARG A 66 -1.60 1.30 9.20
CA ARG A 66 -2.02 2.28 8.20
C ARG A 66 -0.80 2.90 7.54
N VAL A 67 -0.76 2.83 6.21
CA VAL A 67 0.35 3.33 5.42
C VAL A 67 -0.18 4.20 4.30
N ARG A 68 0.31 5.44 4.17
CA ARG A 68 0.14 6.23 2.95
C ARG A 68 1.14 5.74 1.89
N ILE A 69 0.61 5.34 0.74
CA ILE A 69 1.37 4.92 -0.43
C ILE A 69 1.09 5.93 -1.54
N GLY A 70 2.14 6.62 -2.00
CA GLY A 70 2.05 7.66 -3.02
C GLY A 70 2.91 7.36 -4.24
N LYS A 71 2.51 7.91 -5.39
CA LYS A 71 3.27 7.85 -6.64
C LYS A 71 3.99 9.18 -6.87
N LYS A 72 5.30 9.12 -7.09
CA LYS A 72 6.14 10.29 -7.42
C LYS A 72 5.87 10.80 -8.83
#